data_AF-A0A7Y9XSU3-F1
#
_entry.id   AF-A0A7Y9XSU3-F1
#
_cell.length_a   1.000
_cell.length_b   1.000
_cell.length_c   1.000
_cell.angle_alpha   90.00
_cell.angle_beta   90.00
_cell.angle_gamma   90.00
#
_symmetry.space_group_name_H-M   'P 1'
#
loop_
_entity.id
_entity.type
_entity.pdbx_description
1 polymer ?
#
loop_
_entity_poly.entity_id
_entity_poly.type
_entity_poly.pdbx_seq_one_letter_code
_entity_poly.pdbx_strand_id
1 'polypeptide(L)'
;MSDYIPPDFGSVPFGSIEQAECAPQVTPNFNGVVIRVPEQIHIEDGEAVILPICGYYQLPTAVVLDGERMAVHVRSISRPDVPPMSGPVVLQDGDNEPLAPPPEPPPMKRSNLAGRVSDAYFYVDAQKMVSRQLPPGIYDVCVTYAGQQSNVARVEVTGPG
;
A
#
# COMPACT_ATOMS: atom_id res chain seq x y z
N MET A 1 13.01 10.25 -15.46
CA MET A 1 12.76 10.18 -14.00
C MET A 1 11.31 10.57 -13.82
N SER A 2 10.47 9.75 -13.18
CA SER A 2 9.04 10.06 -13.10
C SER A 2 8.77 11.32 -12.26
N ASP A 3 7.98 12.24 -12.81
CA ASP A 3 7.55 13.44 -12.10
C ASP A 3 6.20 13.18 -11.43
N TYR A 4 6.12 13.43 -10.12
CA TYR A 4 4.92 13.24 -9.31
C TYR A 4 4.29 14.57 -8.95
N ILE A 5 2.96 14.61 -8.99
CA ILE A 5 2.18 15.73 -8.47
C ILE A 5 1.22 15.19 -7.42
N PRO A 6 1.33 15.60 -6.14
CA PRO A 6 2.41 16.42 -5.56
C PRO A 6 3.78 15.70 -5.51
N PRO A 7 4.90 16.43 -5.32
CA PRO A 7 6.26 15.86 -5.44
C PRO A 7 6.72 15.04 -4.23
N ASP A 8 5.94 15.01 -3.15
CA ASP A 8 6.19 14.33 -1.87
C ASP A 8 6.32 12.79 -1.99
N PHE A 9 6.03 12.23 -3.15
CA PHE A 9 6.14 10.80 -3.44
C PHE A 9 7.50 10.37 -4.00
N GLY A 10 8.32 11.30 -4.50
CA GLY A 10 9.57 10.98 -5.21
C GLY A 10 10.78 10.67 -4.32
N SER A 11 10.73 11.02 -3.03
CA SER A 11 11.86 10.95 -2.10
C SER A 11 11.76 9.81 -1.07
N VAL A 12 10.66 9.06 -1.07
CA VAL A 12 10.38 8.07 -0.02
C VAL A 12 10.88 6.69 -0.42
N PRO A 13 11.75 6.04 0.38
CA PRO A 13 12.19 4.69 0.09
C PRO A 13 11.03 3.69 0.23
N PHE A 14 10.75 2.95 -0.84
CA PHE A 14 9.78 1.85 -0.82
C PHE A 14 10.15 0.80 0.23
N GLY A 15 9.15 0.26 0.92
CA GLY A 15 9.32 -0.69 2.02
C GLY A 15 9.56 -0.04 3.38
N SER A 16 9.71 1.29 3.45
CA SER A 16 9.80 1.98 4.75
C SER A 16 8.52 1.80 5.57
N ILE A 17 8.68 1.82 6.90
CA ILE A 17 7.60 1.78 7.89
C ILE A 17 7.54 3.06 8.74
N GLU A 18 8.42 4.02 8.45
CA GLU A 18 8.49 5.31 9.15
C GLU A 18 7.49 6.31 8.57
N GLN A 19 7.08 7.34 9.32
CA GLN A 19 6.21 8.37 8.76
C GLN A 19 6.98 9.25 7.76
N ALA A 20 6.51 9.34 6.52
CA ALA A 20 7.06 10.15 5.44
C ALA A 20 6.11 11.30 5.07
N GLU A 21 6.58 12.24 4.25
CA GLU A 21 5.81 13.44 3.86
C GLU A 21 4.51 13.10 3.13
N CYS A 22 4.54 12.08 2.27
CA CYS A 22 3.35 11.60 1.56
C CYS A 22 2.38 10.79 2.44
N ALA A 23 2.71 10.50 3.69
CA ALA A 23 1.87 9.70 4.57
C ALA A 23 0.48 10.36 4.77
N PRO A 24 -0.59 9.55 4.86
CA PRO A 24 -1.91 10.08 5.21
C PRO A 24 -1.93 10.72 6.59
N GLN A 25 -2.63 11.85 6.71
CA GLN A 25 -2.94 12.46 8.00
C GLN A 25 -4.18 11.78 8.57
N VAL A 26 -4.09 11.25 9.79
CA VAL A 26 -5.18 10.54 10.46
C VAL A 26 -5.55 11.19 11.78
N THR A 27 -6.80 11.02 12.20
CA THR A 27 -7.23 11.48 13.52
C THR A 27 -6.82 10.48 14.61
N PRO A 28 -6.71 10.90 15.88
CA PRO A 28 -6.33 9.99 16.97
C PRO A 28 -7.28 8.79 17.19
N ASN A 29 -8.51 8.87 16.67
CA ASN A 29 -9.53 7.82 16.78
C ASN A 29 -9.71 7.03 15.47
N PHE A 30 -8.74 7.13 14.55
CA PHE A 30 -8.80 6.41 13.29
C PHE A 30 -8.84 4.89 13.52
N ASN A 31 -9.58 4.19 12.68
CA ASN A 31 -9.62 2.73 12.67
C ASN A 31 -9.93 2.31 11.24
N GLY A 32 -8.97 1.62 10.61
CA GLY A 32 -9.07 1.25 9.21
C GLY A 32 -7.73 1.28 8.49
N VAL A 33 -7.82 1.37 7.17
CA VAL A 33 -6.70 1.54 6.25
C VAL A 33 -6.94 2.81 5.46
N VAL A 34 -5.90 3.60 5.21
CA VAL A 34 -5.99 4.84 4.44
C VAL A 34 -4.74 4.99 3.60
N ILE A 35 -4.91 5.49 2.38
CA ILE A 35 -3.83 5.65 1.42
C ILE A 35 -3.85 7.03 0.77
N ARG A 36 -2.68 7.43 0.30
CA ARG A 36 -2.45 8.53 -0.63
C ARG A 36 -1.64 8.00 -1.81
N VAL A 37 -1.90 8.56 -2.97
CA VAL A 37 -1.17 8.36 -4.23
C VAL A 37 -0.96 9.73 -4.87
N PRO A 38 0.02 9.89 -5.79
CA PRO A 38 0.09 11.08 -6.61
C PRO A 38 -1.21 11.27 -7.37
N GLU A 39 -1.64 12.52 -7.52
CA GLU A 39 -2.75 12.86 -8.40
C GLU A 39 -2.34 12.66 -9.86
N GLN A 40 -1.08 12.97 -10.19
CA GLN A 40 -0.52 12.78 -11.52
C GLN A 40 0.87 12.16 -11.47
N ILE A 41 1.16 11.33 -12.47
CA ILE A 41 2.45 10.72 -12.73
C ILE A 41 2.79 10.98 -14.20
N HIS A 42 3.91 11.65 -14.44
CA HIS A 42 4.47 11.80 -15.78
C HIS A 42 5.63 10.82 -15.98
N ILE A 43 5.56 10.07 -17.08
CA ILE A 43 6.55 9.06 -17.45
C ILE A 43 7.25 9.51 -18.73
N GLU A 44 8.58 9.45 -18.75
CA GLU A 44 9.39 9.74 -19.94
C GLU A 44 9.46 8.53 -20.90
N ASP A 45 9.84 8.78 -22.14
CA ASP A 45 10.01 7.75 -23.17
C ASP A 45 10.92 6.61 -22.71
N GLY A 46 10.39 5.38 -22.72
CA GLY A 46 11.13 4.17 -22.34
C GLY A 46 11.24 3.92 -20.83
N GLU A 47 10.61 4.74 -19.98
CA GLU A 47 10.59 4.51 -18.54
C GLU A 47 9.45 3.57 -18.11
N ALA A 48 9.73 2.77 -17.07
CA ALA A 48 8.70 2.00 -16.39
C ALA A 48 7.90 2.92 -15.45
N VAL A 49 6.60 2.68 -15.37
CA VAL A 49 5.74 3.40 -14.41
C VAL A 49 6.16 3.01 -13.00
N ILE A 50 6.25 3.98 -12.12
CA ILE A 50 6.32 3.74 -10.68
C ILE A 50 5.06 4.37 -10.11
N LEU A 51 4.21 3.59 -9.45
CA LEU A 51 2.97 4.08 -8.84
C LEU A 51 3.11 4.00 -7.32
N PRO A 52 3.66 5.04 -6.68
CA PRO A 52 3.89 5.03 -5.24
C PRO A 52 2.56 5.16 -4.49
N ILE A 53 2.38 4.30 -3.49
CA ILE A 53 1.30 4.35 -2.51
C ILE A 53 1.94 4.63 -1.15
N CYS A 54 1.48 5.69 -0.49
CA CYS A 54 1.79 5.98 0.90
C CYS A 54 0.57 5.69 1.75
N GLY A 55 0.69 4.81 2.72
CA GLY A 55 -0.46 4.34 3.49
C GLY A 55 -0.19 4.25 4.98
N TYR A 56 -1.29 4.17 5.71
CA TYR A 56 -1.31 3.90 7.14
C TYR A 56 -2.47 2.96 7.44
N TYR A 57 -2.28 2.03 8.37
CA TYR A 57 -3.37 1.26 8.94
C TYR A 57 -3.34 1.34 10.45
N GLN A 58 -4.51 1.27 11.07
CA GLN A 58 -4.68 1.13 12.51
C GLN A 58 -5.87 0.20 12.73
N LEU A 59 -5.58 -1.04 13.13
CA LEU A 59 -6.57 -2.12 13.21
C LEU A 59 -6.39 -2.93 14.50
N PRO A 60 -7.45 -3.54 15.05
CA PRO A 60 -7.30 -4.45 16.18
C PRO A 60 -6.33 -5.59 15.85
N THR A 61 -5.38 -5.89 16.74
CA THR A 61 -4.35 -6.91 16.49
C THR A 61 -4.96 -8.29 16.18
N ALA A 62 -6.08 -8.62 16.82
CA ALA A 62 -6.80 -9.87 16.54
C ALA A 62 -7.33 -9.94 15.09
N VAL A 63 -7.81 -8.82 14.55
CA VAL A 63 -8.29 -8.73 13.16
C VAL A 63 -7.13 -8.90 12.19
N VAL A 64 -5.99 -8.29 12.47
CA VAL A 64 -4.77 -8.41 11.65
C VAL A 64 -4.26 -9.85 11.58
N LEU A 65 -4.22 -10.56 12.71
CA LEU A 65 -3.68 -11.93 12.76
C LEU A 65 -4.55 -12.97 12.05
N ASP A 66 -5.87 -12.81 12.13
CA ASP A 66 -6.83 -13.73 11.52
C ASP A 66 -7.23 -13.29 10.09
N GLY A 67 -6.83 -12.09 9.68
CA GLY A 67 -7.30 -11.43 8.46
C GLY A 67 -6.49 -11.73 7.21
N GLU A 68 -7.06 -11.37 6.06
CA GLU A 68 -6.38 -11.48 4.77
C GLU A 68 -5.15 -10.57 4.68
N ARG A 69 -4.13 -11.03 3.95
CA ARG A 69 -2.92 -10.25 3.67
C ARG A 69 -3.24 -8.99 2.90
N MET A 70 -2.38 -7.99 3.06
CA MET A 70 -2.53 -6.73 2.36
C MET A 70 -2.44 -6.94 0.85
N ALA A 71 -3.32 -6.31 0.09
CA ALA A 71 -3.33 -6.36 -1.36
C ALA A 71 -3.64 -4.99 -1.96
N VAL A 72 -2.97 -4.66 -3.05
CA VAL A 72 -3.24 -3.46 -3.85
C VAL A 72 -4.22 -3.84 -4.96
N HIS A 73 -5.17 -2.94 -5.23
CA HIS A 73 -6.13 -3.06 -6.31
C HIS A 73 -6.06 -1.80 -7.18
N VAL A 74 -5.91 -1.98 -8.48
CA VAL A 74 -5.84 -0.91 -9.47
C VAL A 74 -6.86 -1.17 -10.56
N ARG A 75 -7.74 -0.21 -10.81
CA ARG A 75 -8.78 -0.30 -11.85
C ARG A 75 -8.64 0.85 -12.83
N SER A 76 -8.54 0.55 -14.12
CA SER A 76 -8.59 1.58 -15.16
C SER A 76 -10.00 2.15 -15.27
N ILE A 77 -10.10 3.48 -15.26
CA ILE A 77 -11.35 4.20 -15.51
C ILE A 77 -11.47 4.52 -17.00
N SER A 78 -10.35 4.83 -17.65
CA SER A 78 -10.31 5.13 -19.08
C SER A 78 -10.61 3.91 -19.95
N ARG A 79 -10.40 2.69 -19.43
CA ARG A 79 -10.66 1.42 -20.13
C ARG A 79 -11.43 0.45 -19.22
N PRO A 80 -12.74 0.64 -19.06
CA PRO A 80 -13.56 -0.16 -18.14
C PRO A 80 -13.73 -1.62 -18.59
N ASP A 81 -13.39 -1.93 -19.85
CA ASP A 81 -13.32 -3.28 -20.41
C ASP A 81 -12.11 -4.08 -19.93
N VAL A 82 -11.07 -3.40 -19.41
CA VAL A 82 -9.91 -4.05 -18.81
C VAL A 82 -10.25 -4.47 -17.36
N PRO A 83 -10.12 -5.75 -17.01
CA PRO A 83 -10.39 -6.22 -15.65
C PRO A 83 -9.53 -5.49 -14.62
N PRO A 84 -10.04 -5.25 -13.40
CA PRO A 84 -9.23 -4.76 -12.30
C PRO A 84 -8.00 -5.64 -12.06
N MET A 85 -6.87 -5.01 -11.77
CA MET A 85 -5.62 -5.67 -11.46
C MET A 85 -5.42 -5.66 -9.95
N SER A 86 -4.96 -6.76 -9.39
CA SER A 86 -4.63 -6.82 -7.97
C SER A 86 -3.43 -7.70 -7.71
N GLY A 87 -2.77 -7.47 -6.59
CA GLY A 87 -1.67 -8.30 -6.14
C GLY A 87 -1.33 -8.07 -4.66
N PRO A 88 -0.69 -9.06 -4.03
CA PRO A 88 -0.33 -8.99 -2.63
C PRO A 88 0.77 -7.95 -2.41
N VAL A 89 0.68 -7.20 -1.32
CA VAL A 89 1.81 -6.41 -0.83
C VAL A 89 2.73 -7.36 -0.08
N VAL A 90 3.97 -7.46 -0.58
CA VAL A 90 5.06 -8.10 0.16
C VAL A 90 5.85 -6.98 0.82
N LEU A 91 5.50 -6.66 2.07
CA LEU A 91 6.41 -5.91 2.92
C LEU A 91 7.58 -6.86 3.20
N GLN A 92 8.80 -6.47 2.85
CA GLN A 92 9.97 -7.18 3.35
C GLN A 92 9.94 -6.99 4.87
N ASP A 93 9.49 -8.02 5.58
CA ASP A 93 9.90 -8.21 6.96
C ASP A 93 11.42 -8.14 6.91
N GLY A 94 12.00 -7.10 7.51
CA GLY A 94 13.43 -6.82 7.37
C GLY A 94 14.26 -8.08 7.62
N ASP A 95 15.43 -8.17 6.99
CA ASP A 95 16.40 -9.29 7.03
C ASP A 95 16.93 -9.67 8.44
N ASN A 96 16.16 -9.44 9.50
CA ASN A 96 16.34 -10.02 10.82
C ASN A 96 15.59 -11.36 10.90
N GLU A 97 16.00 -12.35 10.12
CA GLU A 97 15.79 -13.73 10.57
C GLU A 97 16.61 -13.90 11.87
N PRO A 98 15.99 -14.20 13.03
CA PRO A 98 16.75 -14.57 14.21
C PRO A 98 17.54 -15.84 13.88
N LEU A 99 18.86 -15.80 14.03
CA LEU A 99 19.68 -17.01 14.08
C LEU A 99 19.16 -17.89 15.22
N ALA A 100 18.41 -18.92 14.84
CA ALA A 100 17.57 -19.82 15.65
C ALA A 100 16.19 -19.24 16.05
N PRO A 101 15.09 -20.01 15.81
CA PRO A 101 13.79 -19.62 16.33
C PRO A 101 13.87 -19.60 17.87
N PRO A 102 13.46 -18.50 18.54
CA PRO A 102 13.24 -18.55 19.97
C PRO A 102 12.25 -19.69 20.30
N PRO A 103 12.35 -20.30 21.50
CA PRO A 103 11.39 -21.34 21.90
C PRO A 103 9.96 -20.83 21.66
N GLU A 104 9.13 -21.67 21.03
CA GLU A 104 7.76 -21.29 20.65
C GLU A 104 7.08 -20.62 21.85
N PRO A 105 6.79 -19.30 21.77
CA PRO A 105 6.07 -18.66 22.85
C PRO A 105 4.73 -19.37 22.99
N PRO A 106 4.23 -19.55 24.23
CA PRO A 106 2.95 -20.20 24.44
C PRO A 106 1.90 -19.51 23.56
N PRO A 107 1.01 -20.27 22.89
CA PRO A 107 0.07 -19.70 21.93
C PRO A 107 -0.69 -18.56 22.59
N MET A 108 -0.52 -17.36 22.03
CA MET A 108 -1.12 -16.14 22.58
C MET A 108 -2.64 -16.32 22.53
N LYS A 109 -3.27 -16.44 23.71
CA LYS A 109 -4.73 -16.57 23.79
C LYS A 109 -5.36 -15.28 23.28
N ARG A 110 -6.37 -15.37 22.39
CA ARG A 110 -7.10 -14.19 21.85
C ARG A 110 -7.59 -13.22 22.93
N SER A 111 -7.93 -13.73 24.12
CA SER A 111 -8.28 -12.91 25.29
C SER A 111 -7.21 -11.88 25.67
N ASN A 112 -5.94 -12.16 25.39
CA ASN A 112 -4.81 -11.29 25.72
C ASN A 112 -4.56 -10.21 24.65
N LEU A 113 -5.25 -10.30 23.50
CA LEU A 113 -5.17 -9.35 22.39
C LEU A 113 -6.38 -8.39 22.36
N ALA A 114 -7.38 -8.63 23.20
CA ALA A 114 -8.53 -7.75 23.34
C ALA A 114 -8.07 -6.34 23.75
N GLY A 115 -8.42 -5.33 22.95
CA GLY A 115 -8.02 -3.93 23.17
C GLY A 115 -6.61 -3.57 22.66
N ARG A 116 -5.86 -4.52 22.07
CA ARG A 116 -4.60 -4.19 21.39
C ARG A 116 -4.86 -3.75 19.95
N VAL A 117 -4.11 -2.74 19.53
CA VAL A 117 -4.14 -2.18 18.18
C VAL A 117 -2.78 -2.44 17.54
N SER A 118 -2.81 -2.80 16.27
CA SER A 118 -1.65 -2.86 15.39
C SER A 118 -1.77 -1.69 14.43
N ASP A 119 -0.70 -0.91 14.32
CA ASP A 119 -0.62 0.18 13.38
C ASP A 119 0.77 0.31 12.79
N ALA A 120 0.82 0.70 11.51
CA ALA A 120 2.07 1.00 10.82
C ALA A 120 1.82 1.84 9.58
N TYR A 121 2.84 2.62 9.20
CA TYR A 121 2.94 3.20 7.87
C TYR A 121 3.47 2.17 6.87
N PHE A 122 3.14 2.35 5.60
CA PHE A 122 3.70 1.55 4.52
C PHE A 122 3.88 2.38 3.24
N TYR A 123 4.97 2.12 2.52
CA TYR A 123 5.25 2.72 1.22
C TYR A 123 5.52 1.64 0.20
N VAL A 124 4.70 1.55 -0.84
CA VAL A 124 4.79 0.47 -1.81
C VAL A 124 4.66 1.01 -3.22
N ASP A 125 5.28 0.32 -4.17
CA ASP A 125 5.09 0.57 -5.58
C ASP A 125 3.99 -0.37 -6.10
N ALA A 126 2.82 0.18 -6.40
CA ALA A 126 1.69 -0.58 -6.91
C ALA A 126 2.01 -1.27 -8.23
N GLN A 127 2.88 -0.68 -9.07
CA GLN A 127 3.25 -1.26 -10.35
C GLN A 127 3.94 -2.61 -10.18
N LYS A 128 4.71 -2.80 -9.10
CA LYS A 128 5.37 -4.08 -8.79
C LYS A 128 4.41 -5.15 -8.28
N MET A 129 3.23 -4.76 -7.79
CA MET A 129 2.25 -5.69 -7.23
C MET A 129 1.25 -6.15 -8.28
N VAL A 130 0.93 -5.31 -9.26
CA VAL A 130 0.02 -5.66 -10.35
C VAL A 130 0.72 -6.44 -11.45
N SER A 131 0.01 -7.36 -12.10
CA SER A 131 0.57 -8.29 -13.09
C SER A 131 0.90 -7.69 -14.45
N ARG A 132 0.58 -6.41 -14.69
CA ARG A 132 0.74 -5.72 -15.98
C ARG A 132 1.20 -4.30 -15.78
N GLN A 133 1.99 -3.80 -16.72
CA GLN A 133 2.36 -2.39 -16.77
C GLN A 133 1.12 -1.52 -16.98
N LEU A 134 1.01 -0.43 -16.21
CA LEU A 134 -0.04 0.57 -16.34
C LEU A 134 0.31 1.47 -17.53
N PRO A 135 -0.43 1.43 -18.65
CA PRO A 135 -0.23 2.43 -19.70
C PRO A 135 -0.80 3.79 -19.27
N PRO A 136 -0.54 4.86 -20.03
CA PRO A 136 -1.17 6.16 -19.80
C PRO A 136 -2.70 6.05 -19.69
N GLY A 137 -3.28 6.74 -18.71
CA GLY A 137 -4.71 6.71 -18.41
C GLY A 137 -5.04 7.06 -16.95
N ILE A 138 -6.32 6.99 -16.61
CA ILE A 138 -6.82 7.32 -15.27
C ILE A 138 -7.14 6.02 -14.53
N TYR A 139 -6.70 5.93 -13.27
CA TYR A 139 -6.85 4.75 -12.43
C TYR A 139 -7.44 5.09 -11.06
N ASP A 140 -8.34 4.23 -10.60
CA ASP A 140 -8.72 4.15 -9.19
C ASP A 140 -7.82 3.12 -8.51
N VAL A 141 -7.24 3.49 -7.37
CA VAL A 141 -6.34 2.69 -6.56
C VAL A 141 -6.92 2.53 -5.16
N CYS A 142 -6.93 1.31 -4.62
CA CYS A 142 -7.23 1.07 -3.21
C CYS A 142 -6.42 -0.10 -2.67
N VAL A 143 -6.32 -0.17 -1.35
CA VAL A 143 -5.65 -1.25 -0.63
C VAL A 143 -6.66 -1.97 0.26
N THR A 144 -6.60 -3.29 0.29
CA THR A 144 -7.34 -4.10 1.27
C THR A 144 -6.37 -4.70 2.27
N TYR A 145 -6.72 -4.74 3.55
CA TYR A 145 -5.95 -5.43 4.58
C TYR A 145 -6.86 -5.92 5.71
N ALA A 146 -6.71 -7.18 6.10
CA ALA A 146 -7.49 -7.80 7.17
C ALA A 146 -9.02 -7.62 7.01
N GLY A 147 -9.52 -7.74 5.77
CA GLY A 147 -10.93 -7.57 5.43
C GLY A 147 -11.42 -6.12 5.41
N GLN A 148 -10.56 -5.13 5.65
CA GLN A 148 -10.86 -3.70 5.54
C GLN A 148 -10.37 -3.16 4.19
N GLN A 149 -11.10 -2.21 3.62
CA GLN A 149 -10.73 -1.50 2.40
C GLN A 149 -10.37 -0.05 2.73
N SER A 150 -9.32 0.46 2.10
CA SER A 150 -8.95 1.88 2.19
C SER A 150 -9.93 2.78 1.44
N ASN A 151 -9.72 4.09 1.54
CA ASN A 151 -10.25 5.02 0.55
C ASN A 151 -9.80 4.63 -0.87
N VAL A 152 -10.61 5.00 -1.86
CA VAL A 152 -10.22 4.94 -3.27
C VAL A 152 -9.52 6.25 -3.61
N ALA A 153 -8.26 6.15 -4.04
CA ALA A 153 -7.47 7.28 -4.48
C ALA A 153 -7.32 7.24 -6.01
N ARG A 154 -7.37 8.41 -6.66
CA ARG A 154 -7.32 8.51 -8.12
C ARG A 154 -5.98 9.05 -8.55
N VAL A 155 -5.43 8.44 -9.61
CA VAL A 155 -4.18 8.86 -10.24
C VAL A 155 -4.36 8.93 -11.75
N GLU A 156 -3.79 9.97 -12.34
CA GLU A 156 -3.63 10.11 -13.79
C GLU A 156 -2.19 9.81 -14.18
N VAL A 157 -2.02 8.86 -15.08
CA VAL A 157 -0.72 8.47 -15.63
C VAL A 157 -0.62 9.04 -17.04
N THR A 158 0.39 9.87 -17.27
CA THR A 158 0.66 10.51 -18.57
C THR A 158 2.05 10.13 -19.06
N GLY A 159 2.24 10.11 -20.37
CA GLY A 159 3.51 9.77 -21.00
C GLY A 159 3.31 9.40 -22.46
N PRO A 160 4.41 9.18 -23.19
CA PRO A 160 4.36 8.64 -24.55
C PRO A 160 3.77 7.22 -24.51
N GLY A 161 2.70 7.01 -25.29
CA GLY A 161 1.90 5.78 -25.31
C GLY A 161 2.42 4.72 -26.27
#